data_AF-A0A956I107-F1
#
_entry.id   AF-A0A956I107-F1
#
_cell.length_a   1.000
_cell.length_b   1.000
_cell.length_c   1.000
_cell.angle_alpha   90.00
_cell.angle_beta   90.00
_cell.angle_gamma   90.00
#
_symmetry.space_group_name_H-M   'P 1'
#
loop_
_entity.id
_entity.type
_entity.pdbx_description
1 polymer ?
#
loop_
_entity_poly.entity_id
_entity_poly.type
_entity_poly.pdbx_seq_one_letter_code
_entity_poly.pdbx_strand_id
1 'polypeptide(L)'
;RALFADIEDDPDWVDWARVERGARVFRRWGTSVFRFAGAITLAAYAESSVAKPLALTGAYAGASTKRRFLETASFWIAVSEPGGLRPGGLGRASALRVRIMHVFVRLRLARHPEWDREAWGVPISQADALLTLMGGSVAPGLGLMAMGYRPSLEDIEDTMAFWRYVGHLMGVRPRFYPANVTEALQLAFVTFVKGAGTAGEDGRQLCRSYLEAFQPDEGATWRDTVEDGLHRGITRFFLPTPVYRSFELPPVGLWALAPLVFFPFVFTAESLRRIVPGLDAVADRAARAERRRWFRHHLGDQAAEYRAVDRFTR
;
A
#
# COMPACT_ATOMS: atom_id res chain seq x y z
N ARG A 1 17.71 2.13 -23.18
CA ARG A 1 17.70 3.46 -23.83
C ARG A 1 16.29 4.04 -23.86
N ALA A 2 15.33 3.47 -24.60
CA ALA A 2 13.94 3.95 -24.64
C ALA A 2 13.27 4.09 -23.25
N LEU A 3 13.44 3.10 -22.35
CA LEU A 3 12.91 3.17 -20.98
C LEU A 3 13.43 4.38 -20.18
N PHE A 4 14.68 4.79 -20.37
CA PHE A 4 15.29 5.88 -19.60
C PHE A 4 14.87 7.24 -20.17
N ALA A 5 14.83 7.39 -21.49
CA ALA A 5 14.27 8.58 -22.13
C ALA A 5 12.80 8.81 -21.72
N ASP A 6 12.03 7.72 -21.64
CA ASP A 6 10.60 7.71 -21.26
C ASP A 6 10.32 8.16 -19.82
N ILE A 7 11.32 8.17 -18.94
CA ILE A 7 11.14 8.57 -17.54
C ILE A 7 11.91 9.86 -17.23
N GLU A 8 13.01 10.15 -17.92
CA GLU A 8 13.87 11.31 -17.68
C GLU A 8 13.14 12.63 -17.89
N ASP A 9 12.20 12.68 -18.84
CA ASP A 9 11.32 13.81 -19.06
C ASP A 9 10.05 13.68 -18.21
N ASP A 10 9.68 14.76 -17.52
CA ASP A 10 8.43 14.80 -16.80
C ASP A 10 7.25 14.96 -17.76
N PRO A 11 6.17 14.16 -17.62
CA PRO A 11 4.97 14.36 -18.42
C PRO A 11 4.32 15.73 -18.20
N ASP A 12 3.67 16.29 -19.23
CA ASP A 12 3.03 17.62 -19.19
C ASP A 12 2.00 17.81 -18.07
N TRP A 13 1.40 16.72 -17.57
CA TRP A 13 0.41 16.77 -16.49
C TRP A 13 1.03 16.86 -15.09
N VAL A 14 2.36 16.76 -14.96
CA VAL A 14 3.03 16.73 -13.66
C VAL A 14 3.12 18.14 -13.07
N ASP A 15 2.35 18.36 -12.02
CA ASP A 15 2.56 19.47 -11.09
C ASP A 15 3.36 18.96 -9.88
N TRP A 16 4.62 19.36 -9.83
CA TRP A 16 5.52 18.94 -8.76
C TRP A 16 5.16 19.49 -7.38
N ALA A 17 4.53 20.66 -7.30
CA ALA A 17 4.07 21.17 -6.02
C ALA A 17 2.95 20.27 -5.47
N ARG A 18 2.02 19.83 -6.33
CA ARG A 18 0.99 18.86 -5.96
C ARG A 18 1.57 17.50 -5.55
N VAL A 19 2.53 16.98 -6.34
CA VAL A 19 3.21 15.71 -6.02
C VAL A 19 3.88 15.77 -4.64
N GLU A 20 4.60 16.85 -4.32
CA GLU A 20 5.28 16.99 -3.03
C GLU A 20 4.31 17.21 -1.86
N ARG A 21 3.19 17.92 -2.08
CA ARG A 21 2.12 18.05 -1.08
C ARG A 21 1.43 16.70 -0.83
N GLY A 22 1.13 15.94 -1.86
CA GLY A 22 0.57 14.59 -1.75
C GLY A 22 1.51 13.62 -1.05
N ALA A 23 2.81 13.66 -1.38
CA ALA A 23 3.83 12.90 -0.68
C ALA A 23 3.85 13.27 0.81
N ARG A 24 3.80 14.57 1.15
CA ARG A 24 3.72 15.05 2.54
C ARG A 24 2.48 14.54 3.26
N VAL A 25 1.30 14.58 2.64
CA VAL A 25 0.06 14.00 3.20
C VAL A 25 0.28 12.52 3.53
N PHE A 26 0.77 11.75 2.57
CA PHE A 26 1.07 10.32 2.76
C PHE A 26 2.09 10.08 3.89
N ARG A 27 3.13 10.90 3.99
CA ARG A 27 4.12 10.82 5.09
C ARG A 27 3.48 11.06 6.45
N ARG A 28 2.60 12.06 6.59
CA ARG A 28 1.94 12.44 7.86
C ARG A 28 1.07 11.32 8.43
N TRP A 29 0.55 10.43 7.60
CA TRP A 29 -0.16 9.24 8.07
C TRP A 29 0.75 8.24 8.80
N GLY A 30 2.07 8.45 8.80
CA GLY A 30 3.00 7.70 9.66
C GLY A 30 2.98 6.21 9.37
N THR A 31 3.01 5.40 10.42
CA THR A 31 2.86 3.93 10.28
C THR A 31 1.40 3.49 10.17
N SER A 32 0.42 4.37 10.43
CA SER A 32 -1.01 4.07 10.29
C SER A 32 -1.38 3.71 8.86
N VAL A 33 -0.81 4.41 7.86
CA VAL A 33 -1.06 4.07 6.45
C VAL A 33 -0.52 2.70 6.08
N PHE A 34 0.56 2.21 6.70
CA PHE A 34 1.08 0.87 6.40
C PHE A 34 0.12 -0.21 6.88
N ARG A 35 -0.34 -0.10 8.13
CA ARG A 35 -1.31 -1.04 8.71
C ARG A 35 -2.65 -0.99 7.99
N PHE A 36 -3.10 0.22 7.65
CA PHE A 36 -4.30 0.43 6.85
C PHE A 36 -4.16 -0.20 5.46
N ALA A 37 -3.07 0.06 4.73
CA ALA A 37 -2.82 -0.49 3.41
C ALA A 37 -2.79 -2.02 3.44
N GLY A 38 -2.12 -2.61 4.42
CA GLY A 38 -2.12 -4.06 4.60
C GLY A 38 -3.52 -4.60 4.90
N ALA A 39 -4.29 -3.94 5.78
CA ALA A 39 -5.69 -4.29 6.03
C ALA A 39 -6.55 -4.25 4.76
N ILE A 40 -6.64 -3.11 4.07
CA ILE A 40 -7.54 -2.97 2.93
C ILE A 40 -7.18 -3.88 1.75
N THR A 41 -5.90 -4.28 1.63
CA THR A 41 -5.44 -5.18 0.57
C THR A 41 -6.07 -6.58 0.70
N LEU A 42 -6.47 -7.01 1.90
CA LEU A 42 -7.14 -8.31 2.07
C LEU A 42 -8.45 -8.39 1.29
N ALA A 43 -9.19 -7.28 1.15
CA ALA A 43 -10.37 -7.26 0.30
C ALA A 43 -10.03 -7.49 -1.18
N ALA A 44 -8.87 -7.01 -1.64
CA ALA A 44 -8.38 -7.24 -3.00
C ALA A 44 -7.94 -8.69 -3.22
N TYR A 45 -7.57 -9.43 -2.18
CA TYR A 45 -7.26 -10.87 -2.28
C TYR A 45 -8.50 -11.74 -2.55
N ALA A 46 -9.70 -11.18 -2.55
CA ALA A 46 -10.86 -11.85 -3.12
C ALA A 46 -10.79 -11.97 -4.66
N GLU A 47 -10.00 -11.13 -5.33
CA GLU A 47 -9.85 -11.11 -6.78
C GLU A 47 -8.68 -11.97 -7.26
N SER A 48 -8.95 -12.89 -8.17
CA SER A 48 -7.96 -13.83 -8.71
C SER A 48 -6.81 -13.11 -9.44
N SER A 49 -7.09 -12.01 -10.16
CA SER A 49 -6.06 -11.22 -10.84
C SER A 49 -5.02 -10.61 -9.89
N VAL A 50 -5.39 -10.43 -8.61
CA VAL A 50 -4.54 -9.85 -7.56
C VAL A 50 -3.92 -10.94 -6.69
N ALA A 51 -4.68 -11.96 -6.30
CA ALA A 51 -4.21 -13.04 -5.43
C ALA A 51 -3.21 -13.97 -6.12
N LYS A 52 -3.50 -14.39 -7.37
CA LYS A 52 -2.69 -15.39 -8.10
C LYS A 52 -1.23 -14.96 -8.30
N PRO A 53 -0.90 -13.71 -8.67
CA PRO A 53 0.49 -13.26 -8.74
C PRO A 53 1.27 -13.47 -7.43
N LEU A 54 0.63 -13.26 -6.27
CA LEU A 54 1.28 -13.38 -4.97
C LEU A 54 1.38 -14.85 -4.52
N ALA A 55 0.35 -15.64 -4.78
CA ALA A 55 0.31 -17.06 -4.44
C ALA A 55 1.31 -17.88 -5.28
N LEU A 56 1.34 -17.68 -6.59
CA LEU A 56 2.20 -18.45 -7.51
C LEU A 56 3.68 -18.10 -7.37
N THR A 57 4.00 -16.84 -7.07
CA THR A 57 5.39 -16.43 -6.84
C THR A 57 5.95 -16.91 -5.49
N GLY A 58 5.08 -17.34 -4.56
CA GLY A 58 5.48 -17.75 -3.22
C GLY A 58 5.96 -16.62 -2.33
N ALA A 59 5.84 -15.37 -2.78
CA ALA A 59 6.34 -14.20 -2.06
C ALA A 59 5.57 -13.93 -0.75
N TYR A 60 4.42 -14.58 -0.55
CA TYR A 60 3.55 -14.48 0.63
C TYR A 60 3.30 -15.86 1.27
N ALA A 61 4.29 -16.75 1.24
CA ALA A 61 4.22 -18.05 1.91
C ALA A 61 4.93 -18.00 3.27
N GLY A 62 4.18 -18.10 4.37
CA GLY A 62 4.70 -18.24 5.73
C GLY A 62 5.58 -17.06 6.18
N ALA A 63 6.75 -17.37 6.77
CA ALA A 63 7.68 -16.39 7.35
C ALA A 63 8.20 -15.32 6.36
N SER A 64 8.07 -15.55 5.05
CA SER A 64 8.44 -14.56 4.02
C SER A 64 7.46 -13.38 3.94
N THR A 65 6.21 -13.54 4.41
CA THR A 65 5.15 -12.54 4.29
C THR A 65 5.49 -11.23 5.00
N LYS A 66 6.02 -11.31 6.22
CA LYS A 66 6.46 -10.13 7.00
C LYS A 66 7.52 -9.35 6.24
N ARG A 67 8.55 -10.05 5.74
CA ARG A 67 9.63 -9.45 4.96
C ARG A 67 9.08 -8.78 3.69
N ARG A 68 8.18 -9.45 2.96
CA ARG A 68 7.62 -8.91 1.72
C ARG A 68 6.77 -7.66 1.95
N PHE A 69 5.98 -7.65 3.03
CA PHE A 69 5.27 -6.46 3.46
C PHE A 69 6.25 -5.32 3.82
N LEU A 70 7.33 -5.63 4.53
CA LEU A 70 8.35 -4.64 4.89
C LEU A 70 9.10 -4.09 3.67
N GLU A 71 9.40 -4.90 2.65
CA GLU A 71 9.94 -4.42 1.37
C GLU A 71 9.00 -3.42 0.69
N THR A 72 7.70 -3.70 0.74
CA THR A 72 6.66 -2.80 0.22
C THR A 72 6.59 -1.51 1.03
N ALA A 73 6.66 -1.59 2.36
CA ALA A 73 6.73 -0.41 3.23
C ALA A 73 8.00 0.41 3.00
N SER A 74 9.14 -0.25 2.73
CA SER A 74 10.39 0.41 2.34
C SER A 74 10.22 1.20 1.04
N PHE A 75 9.50 0.63 0.08
CA PHE A 75 9.18 1.29 -1.17
C PHE A 75 8.35 2.56 -0.92
N TRP A 76 7.28 2.44 -0.13
CA TRP A 76 6.43 3.57 0.27
C TRP A 76 7.20 4.68 0.99
N ILE A 77 8.12 4.32 1.88
CA ILE A 77 9.02 5.28 2.53
C ILE A 77 9.86 5.98 1.47
N ALA A 78 10.58 5.23 0.63
CA ALA A 78 11.51 5.79 -0.34
C ALA A 78 10.84 6.74 -1.34
N VAL A 79 9.65 6.40 -1.87
CA VAL A 79 8.92 7.27 -2.82
C VAL A 79 8.33 8.50 -2.16
N SER A 80 7.98 8.43 -0.87
CA SER A 80 7.35 9.55 -0.18
C SER A 80 8.35 10.50 0.49
N GLU A 81 9.64 10.16 0.62
CA GLU A 81 10.63 11.08 1.18
C GLU A 81 10.80 12.36 0.32
N PRO A 82 11.10 13.52 0.92
CA PRO A 82 11.34 14.76 0.17
C PRO A 82 12.41 14.57 -0.92
N GLY A 83 12.08 14.92 -2.16
CA GLY A 83 12.98 14.72 -3.31
C GLY A 83 13.17 13.26 -3.73
N GLY A 84 12.46 12.30 -3.10
CA GLY A 84 12.59 10.87 -3.38
C GLY A 84 12.23 10.49 -4.81
N LEU A 85 11.37 11.26 -5.47
CA LEU A 85 10.92 11.05 -6.85
C LEU A 85 11.71 11.86 -7.90
N ARG A 86 12.54 12.81 -7.46
CA ARG A 86 13.38 13.62 -8.34
C ARG A 86 14.51 12.79 -8.97
N PRO A 87 15.13 13.25 -10.06
CA PRO A 87 16.36 12.65 -10.57
C PRO A 87 17.40 12.45 -9.45
N GLY A 88 17.99 11.25 -9.38
CA GLY A 88 18.90 10.85 -8.29
C GLY A 88 18.23 10.41 -6.98
N GLY A 89 16.91 10.56 -6.84
CA GLY A 89 16.16 10.14 -5.66
C GLY A 89 16.06 8.62 -5.50
N LEU A 90 16.14 8.14 -4.26
CA LEU A 90 16.04 6.71 -3.95
C LEU A 90 14.67 6.12 -4.32
N GLY A 91 13.59 6.86 -4.09
CA GLY A 91 12.23 6.45 -4.44
C GLY A 91 12.06 6.20 -5.94
N ARG A 92 12.62 7.09 -6.76
CA ARG A 92 12.65 6.95 -8.21
C ARG A 92 13.37 5.67 -8.64
N ALA A 93 14.56 5.42 -8.09
CA ALA A 93 15.30 4.19 -8.37
C ALA A 93 14.54 2.93 -7.92
N SER A 94 13.91 2.97 -6.75
CA SER A 94 13.07 1.86 -6.25
C SER A 94 11.85 1.61 -7.15
N ALA A 95 11.15 2.66 -7.61
CA ALA A 95 10.03 2.52 -8.54
C ALA A 95 10.43 1.85 -9.86
N LEU A 96 11.60 2.18 -10.39
CA LEU A 96 12.14 1.52 -11.59
C LEU A 96 12.50 0.06 -11.36
N ARG A 97 13.10 -0.28 -10.21
CA ARG A 97 13.36 -1.68 -9.84
C ARG A 97 12.07 -2.48 -9.76
N VAL A 98 11.04 -1.92 -9.13
CA VAL A 98 9.70 -2.54 -9.08
C VAL A 98 9.08 -2.68 -10.48
N ARG A 99 9.19 -1.67 -11.36
CA ARG A 99 8.73 -1.77 -12.76
C ARG A 99 9.38 -2.96 -13.47
N ILE A 100 10.70 -3.07 -13.38
CA ILE A 100 11.47 -4.15 -14.01
C ILE A 100 11.06 -5.51 -13.42
N MET A 101 10.95 -5.60 -12.09
CA MET A 101 10.47 -6.81 -11.40
C MET A 101 9.08 -7.22 -11.92
N HIS A 102 8.13 -6.28 -12.02
CA HIS A 102 6.79 -6.56 -12.54
C HIS A 102 6.78 -7.00 -14.00
N VAL A 103 7.72 -6.54 -14.84
CA VAL A 103 7.87 -7.05 -16.22
C VAL A 103 8.21 -8.55 -16.20
N PHE A 104 9.20 -8.96 -15.41
CA PHE A 104 9.57 -10.38 -15.30
C PHE A 104 8.46 -11.24 -14.72
N VAL A 105 7.81 -10.78 -13.65
CA VAL A 105 6.68 -11.48 -13.04
C VAL A 105 5.52 -11.64 -14.04
N ARG A 106 5.16 -10.57 -14.77
CA ARG A 106 4.11 -10.61 -15.79
C ARG A 106 4.42 -11.60 -16.90
N LEU A 107 5.66 -11.62 -17.41
CA LEU A 107 6.07 -12.53 -18.49
C LEU A 107 6.01 -13.99 -18.05
N ARG A 108 6.36 -14.30 -16.80
CA ARG A 108 6.29 -15.66 -16.25
C ARG A 108 4.84 -16.09 -15.99
N LEU A 109 4.04 -15.24 -15.35
CA LEU A 109 2.62 -15.52 -15.09
C LEU A 109 1.84 -15.75 -16.38
N ALA A 110 2.09 -14.96 -17.43
CA ALA A 110 1.39 -15.11 -18.71
C ALA A 110 1.66 -16.46 -19.41
N ARG A 111 2.68 -17.22 -18.98
CA ARG A 111 3.02 -18.55 -19.48
C ARG A 111 2.74 -19.65 -18.45
N HIS A 112 2.25 -19.28 -17.27
CA HIS A 112 2.03 -20.22 -16.18
C HIS A 112 0.76 -21.05 -16.46
N PRO A 113 0.78 -22.37 -16.28
CA PRO A 113 -0.38 -23.23 -16.57
C PRO A 113 -1.59 -22.91 -15.70
N GLU A 114 -1.38 -22.42 -14.47
CA GLU A 114 -2.47 -21.98 -13.59
C GLU A 114 -2.99 -20.56 -13.90
N TRP A 115 -2.44 -19.84 -14.89
CA TRP A 115 -2.93 -18.51 -15.25
C TRP A 115 -4.08 -18.58 -16.26
N ASP A 116 -5.28 -18.25 -15.80
CA ASP A 116 -6.45 -18.13 -16.66
C ASP A 116 -6.52 -16.71 -17.27
N ARG A 117 -6.02 -16.58 -18.50
CA ARG A 117 -6.03 -15.30 -19.21
C ARG A 117 -7.43 -14.87 -19.63
N GLU A 118 -8.34 -15.80 -19.91
CA GLU A 118 -9.70 -15.46 -20.34
C GLU A 118 -10.49 -14.87 -19.17
N ALA A 119 -10.35 -15.48 -17.99
CA ALA A 119 -11.01 -15.00 -16.78
C ALA A 119 -10.34 -13.75 -16.17
N TRP A 120 -9.01 -13.69 -16.11
CA TRP A 120 -8.29 -12.66 -15.33
C TRP A 120 -7.57 -11.62 -16.17
N GLY A 121 -7.50 -11.81 -17.48
CA GLY A 121 -6.80 -10.93 -18.40
C GLY A 121 -5.27 -11.07 -18.30
N VAL A 122 -4.57 -9.97 -18.65
CA VAL A 122 -3.10 -9.93 -18.61
C VAL A 122 -2.63 -9.72 -17.16
N PRO A 123 -1.66 -10.50 -16.65
CA PRO A 123 -1.18 -10.34 -15.28
C PRO A 123 -0.66 -8.94 -14.98
N ILE A 124 -0.92 -8.44 -13.77
CA ILE A 124 -0.51 -7.09 -13.34
C ILE A 124 -0.97 -6.08 -14.40
N SER A 125 -2.28 -6.08 -14.72
CA SER A 125 -2.82 -5.24 -15.79
C SER A 125 -2.73 -3.76 -15.44
N GLN A 126 -2.94 -2.89 -16.43
CA GLN A 126 -3.02 -1.44 -16.20
C GLN A 126 -4.18 -1.09 -15.25
N ALA A 127 -5.28 -1.84 -15.31
CA ALA A 127 -6.43 -1.66 -14.43
C ALA A 127 -6.10 -2.06 -12.98
N ASP A 128 -5.54 -3.25 -12.76
CA ASP A 128 -5.16 -3.70 -11.41
C ASP A 128 -4.11 -2.77 -10.79
N ALA A 129 -3.14 -2.32 -11.61
CA ALA A 129 -2.13 -1.39 -11.15
C ALA A 129 -2.72 -0.02 -10.79
N LEU A 130 -3.67 0.52 -11.55
CA LEU A 130 -4.39 1.76 -11.20
C LEU A 130 -5.14 1.62 -9.88
N LEU A 131 -5.85 0.51 -9.67
CA LEU A 131 -6.56 0.24 -8.41
C LEU A 131 -5.60 0.17 -7.23
N THR A 132 -4.42 -0.41 -7.42
CA THR A 132 -3.36 -0.43 -6.40
C THR A 132 -2.88 0.98 -6.06
N LEU A 133 -2.71 1.87 -7.04
CA LEU A 133 -2.36 3.29 -6.81
C LEU A 133 -3.46 4.04 -6.05
N MET A 134 -4.73 3.72 -6.32
CA MET A 134 -5.87 4.25 -5.56
C MET A 134 -5.85 3.78 -4.09
N GLY A 135 -5.41 2.54 -3.85
CA GLY A 135 -5.17 1.99 -2.52
C GLY A 135 -4.12 2.75 -1.71
N GLY A 136 -3.20 3.47 -2.37
CA GLY A 136 -2.23 4.36 -1.71
C GLY A 136 -2.70 5.82 -1.55
N SER A 137 -3.76 6.22 -2.25
CA SER A 137 -4.21 7.62 -2.33
C SER A 137 -5.59 7.84 -1.72
N VAL A 138 -6.65 7.58 -2.47
CA VAL A 138 -8.03 7.90 -2.06
C VAL A 138 -8.49 7.01 -0.91
N ALA A 139 -8.14 5.72 -0.93
CA ALA A 139 -8.53 4.78 0.11
C ALA A 139 -8.03 5.20 1.51
N PRO A 140 -6.72 5.46 1.73
CA PRO A 140 -6.24 5.96 3.02
C PRO A 140 -6.69 7.40 3.27
N GLY A 141 -6.82 8.22 2.23
CA GLY A 141 -7.36 9.58 2.34
C GLY A 141 -8.72 9.64 3.02
N LEU A 142 -9.61 8.69 2.72
CA LEU A 142 -10.93 8.60 3.34
C LEU A 142 -10.93 7.70 4.59
N GLY A 143 -10.30 6.53 4.52
CA GLY A 143 -10.35 5.53 5.58
C GLY A 143 -9.68 5.98 6.87
N LEU A 144 -8.53 6.66 6.78
CA LEU A 144 -7.80 7.11 7.96
C LEU A 144 -8.52 8.24 8.72
N MET A 145 -9.57 8.85 8.16
CA MET A 145 -10.43 9.77 8.91
C MET A 145 -11.07 9.10 10.14
N ALA A 146 -11.39 7.81 10.06
CA ALA A 146 -11.90 7.05 11.19
C ALA A 146 -10.89 6.87 12.33
N MET A 147 -9.60 7.12 12.07
CA MET A 147 -8.53 7.15 13.07
C MET A 147 -8.19 8.58 13.53
N GLY A 148 -8.97 9.59 13.11
CA GLY A 148 -8.79 10.99 13.50
C GLY A 148 -7.97 11.82 12.52
N TYR A 149 -7.44 11.24 11.44
CA TYR A 149 -6.75 12.03 10.41
C TYR A 149 -7.71 12.98 9.69
N ARG A 150 -7.25 14.16 9.28
CA ARG A 150 -8.15 15.18 8.70
C ARG A 150 -7.72 15.69 7.33
N PRO A 151 -7.44 14.86 6.32
CA PRO A 151 -7.10 15.39 4.99
C PRO A 151 -8.29 16.18 4.42
N SER A 152 -8.02 17.32 3.76
CA SER A 152 -9.01 17.96 2.88
C SER A 152 -9.20 17.15 1.60
N LEU A 153 -10.23 17.46 0.79
CA LEU A 153 -10.36 16.86 -0.54
C LEU A 153 -9.12 17.17 -1.41
N GLU A 154 -8.59 18.39 -1.31
CA GLU A 154 -7.34 18.79 -1.98
C GLU A 154 -6.14 17.96 -1.49
N ASP A 155 -5.99 17.71 -0.18
CA ASP A 155 -4.95 16.82 0.35
C ASP A 155 -5.04 15.41 -0.29
N ILE A 156 -6.26 14.89 -0.49
CA ILE A 156 -6.49 13.57 -1.11
C ILE A 156 -6.15 13.61 -2.60
N GLU A 157 -6.57 14.64 -3.33
CA GLU A 157 -6.28 14.79 -4.76
C GLU A 157 -4.80 15.04 -5.03
N ASP A 158 -4.09 15.75 -4.16
CA ASP A 158 -2.64 15.87 -4.23
C ASP A 158 -1.97 14.52 -3.96
N THR A 159 -2.52 13.70 -3.05
CA THR A 159 -2.06 12.32 -2.85
C THR A 159 -2.33 11.45 -4.09
N MET A 160 -3.42 11.69 -4.82
CA MET A 160 -3.67 11.05 -6.11
C MET A 160 -2.63 11.48 -7.16
N ALA A 161 -2.25 12.75 -7.22
CA ALA A 161 -1.20 13.25 -8.11
C ALA A 161 0.17 12.62 -7.79
N PHE A 162 0.51 12.53 -6.49
CA PHE A 162 1.69 11.82 -6.02
C PHE A 162 1.73 10.36 -6.51
N TRP A 163 0.67 9.59 -6.26
CA TRP A 163 0.62 8.20 -6.71
C TRP A 163 0.50 8.03 -8.22
N ARG A 164 -0.09 9.00 -8.94
CA ARG A 164 -0.07 9.02 -10.41
C ARG A 164 1.36 9.12 -10.93
N TYR A 165 2.21 9.95 -10.31
CA TYR A 165 3.63 10.04 -10.68
C TYR A 165 4.41 8.78 -10.33
N VAL A 166 4.20 8.21 -9.13
CA VAL A 166 4.79 6.90 -8.77
C VAL A 166 4.37 5.84 -9.80
N GLY A 167 3.09 5.81 -10.17
CA GLY A 167 2.53 4.96 -11.21
C GLY A 167 3.19 5.14 -12.56
N HIS A 168 3.40 6.38 -12.99
CA HIS A 168 4.09 6.69 -14.23
C HIS A 168 5.51 6.09 -14.27
N LEU A 169 6.30 6.26 -13.20
CA LEU A 169 7.62 5.63 -13.08
C LEU A 169 7.54 4.10 -13.13
N MET A 170 6.48 3.53 -12.53
CA MET A 170 6.18 2.10 -12.53
C MET A 170 5.60 1.58 -13.86
N GLY A 171 5.34 2.45 -14.84
CA GLY A 171 4.78 2.09 -16.14
C GLY A 171 3.26 1.95 -16.17
N VAL A 172 2.57 2.50 -15.17
CA VAL A 172 1.10 2.55 -15.09
C VAL A 172 0.62 3.75 -15.91
N ARG A 173 0.01 3.46 -17.06
CA ARG A 173 -0.43 4.39 -18.10
C ARG A 173 -1.87 4.08 -18.49
N PRO A 174 -2.81 4.28 -17.57
CA PRO A 174 -4.20 4.08 -17.91
C PRO A 174 -4.60 5.18 -18.91
N ARG A 175 -5.49 4.83 -19.84
CA ARG A 175 -6.07 5.82 -20.77
C ARG A 175 -6.82 6.92 -20.02
N PHE A 176 -7.34 6.59 -18.85
CA PHE A 176 -8.07 7.48 -17.96
C PHE A 176 -7.52 7.32 -16.53
N TYR A 177 -7.15 8.43 -15.90
CA TYR A 177 -6.80 8.48 -14.49
C TYR A 177 -7.83 9.40 -13.81
N PRO A 178 -8.43 9.01 -12.66
CA PRO A 178 -9.43 9.84 -12.00
C PRO A 178 -8.92 11.26 -11.71
N ALA A 179 -9.66 12.28 -12.13
CA ALA A 179 -9.26 13.67 -11.98
C ALA A 179 -9.46 14.21 -10.56
N ASN A 180 -10.39 13.63 -9.81
CA ASN A 180 -10.81 14.08 -8.49
C ASN A 180 -11.31 12.89 -7.63
N VAL A 181 -11.60 13.15 -6.35
CA VAL A 181 -12.08 12.13 -5.40
C VAL A 181 -13.36 11.45 -5.87
N THR A 182 -14.28 12.20 -6.49
CA THR A 182 -15.57 11.68 -6.96
C THR A 182 -15.38 10.61 -8.05
N GLU A 183 -14.58 10.90 -9.08
CA GLU A 183 -14.27 9.93 -10.13
C GLU A 183 -13.53 8.71 -9.58
N ALA A 184 -12.65 8.90 -8.60
CA ALA A 184 -11.96 7.80 -7.95
C ALA A 184 -12.94 6.90 -7.17
N LEU A 185 -13.92 7.48 -6.48
CA LEU A 185 -14.98 6.72 -5.81
C LEU A 185 -15.89 5.99 -6.79
N GLN A 186 -16.24 6.61 -7.92
CA GLN A 186 -16.99 5.96 -8.99
C GLN A 186 -16.22 4.76 -9.55
N LEU A 187 -14.93 4.91 -9.81
CA LEU A 187 -14.08 3.82 -10.27
C LEU A 187 -13.97 2.71 -9.22
N ALA A 188 -13.78 3.06 -7.94
CA ALA A 188 -13.75 2.09 -6.85
C ALA A 188 -15.08 1.33 -6.74
N PHE A 189 -16.21 2.01 -6.90
CA PHE A 189 -17.54 1.40 -6.91
C PHE A 189 -17.71 0.42 -8.09
N VAL A 190 -17.32 0.82 -9.31
CA VAL A 190 -17.36 -0.07 -10.48
C VAL A 190 -16.50 -1.31 -10.27
N THR A 191 -15.30 -1.15 -9.72
CA THR A 191 -14.43 -2.28 -9.38
C THR A 191 -15.06 -3.20 -8.34
N PHE A 192 -15.67 -2.63 -7.30
CA PHE A 192 -16.37 -3.41 -6.29
C PHE A 192 -17.54 -4.22 -6.88
N VAL A 193 -18.36 -3.60 -7.72
CA VAL A 193 -19.51 -4.26 -8.37
C VAL A 193 -19.06 -5.34 -9.36
N LYS A 194 -17.95 -5.12 -10.08
CA LYS A 194 -17.38 -6.11 -11.00
C LYS A 194 -16.75 -7.30 -10.29
N GLY A 195 -16.29 -7.14 -9.05
CA GLY A 195 -15.50 -8.13 -8.32
C GLY A 195 -16.14 -9.50 -8.32
N ALA A 196 -15.38 -10.52 -8.74
CA ALA A 196 -15.90 -11.88 -8.87
C ALA A 196 -15.79 -12.66 -7.56
N GLY A 197 -14.87 -12.28 -6.66
CA GLY A 197 -14.66 -12.99 -5.39
C GLY A 197 -14.19 -14.43 -5.55
N THR A 198 -13.56 -14.78 -6.68
CA THR A 198 -13.24 -16.16 -7.07
C THR A 198 -11.82 -16.61 -6.70
N ALA A 199 -11.07 -15.83 -5.92
CA ALA A 199 -9.69 -16.18 -5.55
C ALA A 199 -9.56 -17.46 -4.69
N GLY A 200 -10.66 -17.95 -4.10
CA GLY A 200 -10.71 -19.23 -3.40
C GLY A 200 -9.66 -19.36 -2.30
N GLU A 201 -8.98 -20.51 -2.25
CA GLU A 201 -8.01 -20.81 -1.21
C GLU A 201 -6.75 -19.94 -1.28
N ASP A 202 -6.31 -19.54 -2.48
CA ASP A 202 -5.15 -18.64 -2.61
C ASP A 202 -5.41 -17.31 -1.91
N GLY A 203 -6.60 -16.72 -2.11
CA GLY A 203 -7.02 -15.51 -1.42
C GLY A 203 -7.08 -15.68 0.10
N ARG A 204 -7.66 -16.79 0.57
CA ARG A 204 -7.77 -17.12 2.00
C ARG A 204 -6.41 -17.33 2.65
N GLN A 205 -5.48 -17.99 1.96
CA GLN A 205 -4.11 -18.20 2.43
C GLN A 205 -3.37 -16.88 2.58
N LEU A 206 -3.47 -15.97 1.60
CA LEU A 206 -2.84 -14.64 1.66
C LEU A 206 -3.38 -13.81 2.84
N CYS A 207 -4.70 -13.83 3.05
CA CYS A 207 -5.33 -13.14 4.18
C CYS A 207 -4.84 -13.67 5.54
N ARG A 208 -4.76 -15.00 5.71
CA ARG A 208 -4.24 -15.64 6.92
C ARG A 208 -2.76 -15.32 7.13
N SER A 209 -1.94 -15.49 6.09
CA SER A 209 -0.50 -15.22 6.14
C SER A 209 -0.17 -13.78 6.52
N TYR A 210 -0.97 -12.80 6.08
CA TYR A 210 -0.78 -11.40 6.52
C TYR A 210 -1.07 -11.20 8.01
N LEU A 211 -2.16 -11.77 8.54
CA LEU A 211 -2.45 -11.67 9.97
C LEU A 211 -1.47 -12.46 10.85
N GLU A 212 -0.83 -13.49 10.31
CA GLU A 212 0.21 -14.25 11.00
C GLU A 212 1.57 -13.57 10.91
N ALA A 213 1.81 -12.73 9.89
CA ALA A 213 3.11 -12.13 9.62
C ALA A 213 3.68 -11.28 10.76
N PHE A 214 2.82 -10.70 11.60
CA PHE A 214 3.24 -9.86 12.72
C PHE A 214 3.17 -10.56 14.06
N GLN A 215 2.83 -11.86 14.11
CA GLN A 215 2.81 -12.61 15.35
C GLN A 215 4.17 -12.52 16.05
N PRO A 216 4.19 -12.27 17.38
CA PRO A 216 5.43 -12.23 18.13
C PRO A 216 6.14 -13.60 18.10
N ASP A 217 7.41 -13.61 17.66
CA ASP A 217 8.28 -14.78 17.73
C ASP A 217 8.80 -15.03 19.16
N GLU A 218 9.48 -16.16 19.39
CA GLU A 218 10.21 -16.40 20.64
C GLU A 218 11.25 -15.30 20.89
N GLY A 219 11.16 -14.62 22.04
CA GLY A 219 12.03 -13.49 22.38
C GLY A 219 11.52 -12.12 21.90
N ALA A 220 10.31 -12.05 21.33
CA ALA A 220 9.69 -10.79 20.93
C ALA A 220 9.46 -9.83 22.10
N THR A 221 9.49 -8.54 21.81
CA THR A 221 9.29 -7.48 22.80
C THR A 221 7.80 -7.15 22.94
N TRP A 222 7.43 -6.43 24.01
CA TRP A 222 6.05 -5.93 24.17
C TRP A 222 5.61 -5.04 22.98
N ARG A 223 6.56 -4.40 22.28
CA ARG A 223 6.26 -3.58 21.10
C ARG A 223 5.77 -4.45 19.94
N ASP A 224 6.32 -5.65 19.79
CA ASP A 224 5.89 -6.61 18.76
C ASP A 224 4.48 -7.12 19.05
N THR A 225 4.16 -7.38 20.32
CA THR A 225 2.78 -7.74 20.74
C THR A 225 1.78 -6.63 20.44
N VAL A 226 2.15 -5.38 20.71
CA VAL A 226 1.31 -4.22 20.35
C VAL A 226 1.18 -4.11 18.83
N GLU A 227 2.26 -4.32 18.08
CA GLU A 227 2.25 -4.23 16.62
C GLU A 227 1.35 -5.28 15.97
N ASP A 228 1.40 -6.54 16.42
CA ASP A 228 0.48 -7.61 16.02
C ASP A 228 -0.97 -7.22 16.33
N GLY A 229 -1.22 -6.78 17.57
CA GLY A 229 -2.54 -6.34 18.02
C GLY A 229 -3.11 -5.22 17.15
N LEU A 230 -2.28 -4.23 16.80
CA LEU A 230 -2.68 -3.13 15.91
C LEU A 230 -2.97 -3.60 14.48
N HIS A 231 -2.13 -4.46 13.90
CA HIS A 231 -2.39 -5.00 12.56
C HIS A 231 -3.70 -5.78 12.52
N ARG A 232 -3.93 -6.68 13.48
CA ARG A 232 -5.18 -7.44 13.62
C ARG A 232 -6.38 -6.53 13.85
N GLY A 233 -6.25 -5.59 14.78
CA GLY A 233 -7.30 -4.66 15.17
C GLY A 233 -7.75 -3.75 14.03
N ILE A 234 -6.80 -3.11 13.35
CA ILE A 234 -7.05 -2.26 12.17
C ILE A 234 -7.66 -3.10 11.04
N THR A 235 -7.15 -4.31 10.81
CA THR A 235 -7.74 -5.24 9.82
C THR A 235 -9.20 -5.52 10.13
N ARG A 236 -9.52 -5.91 11.37
CA ARG A 236 -10.91 -6.16 11.76
C ARG A 236 -11.80 -4.92 11.64
N PHE A 237 -11.29 -3.73 11.97
CA PHE A 237 -12.07 -2.49 11.94
C PHE A 237 -12.44 -2.07 10.51
N PHE A 238 -11.48 -2.16 9.57
CA PHE A 238 -11.69 -1.69 8.19
C PHE A 238 -12.26 -2.73 7.24
N LEU A 239 -12.15 -4.04 7.53
CA LEU A 239 -12.82 -5.05 6.72
C LEU A 239 -14.29 -5.21 7.12
N PRO A 240 -15.23 -5.20 6.15
CA PRO A 240 -16.60 -5.59 6.40
C PRO A 240 -16.70 -7.01 6.98
N THR A 241 -17.61 -7.22 7.94
CA THR A 241 -17.80 -8.51 8.60
C THR A 241 -17.97 -9.70 7.63
N PRO A 242 -18.73 -9.60 6.52
CA PRO A 242 -18.84 -10.71 5.56
C PRO A 242 -17.49 -11.10 4.95
N VAL A 243 -16.68 -10.11 4.56
CA VAL A 243 -15.34 -10.32 3.98
C VAL A 243 -14.37 -10.88 5.01
N TYR A 244 -14.41 -10.37 6.25
CA TYR A 244 -13.57 -10.89 7.33
C TYR A 244 -13.87 -12.37 7.63
N ARG A 245 -15.16 -12.75 7.63
CA ARG A 245 -15.60 -14.13 7.85
C ARG A 245 -15.31 -15.05 6.67
N SER A 246 -15.44 -14.58 5.42
CA SER A 246 -15.14 -15.40 4.24
C SER A 246 -13.67 -15.86 4.18
N PHE A 247 -12.78 -15.12 4.83
CA PHE A 247 -11.37 -15.48 4.98
C PHE A 247 -11.02 -16.26 6.25
N GLU A 248 -12.01 -16.58 7.10
CA GLU A 248 -11.82 -17.32 8.36
C GLU A 248 -10.74 -16.74 9.28
N LEU A 249 -10.71 -15.41 9.36
CA LEU A 249 -9.75 -14.71 10.18
C LEU A 249 -10.13 -14.80 11.67
N PRO A 250 -9.15 -14.92 12.58
CA PRO A 250 -9.42 -15.10 14.02
C PRO A 250 -10.08 -13.85 14.63
N PRO A 251 -10.83 -14.00 15.74
CA PRO A 251 -11.32 -12.85 16.50
C PRO A 251 -10.15 -12.07 17.11
N VAL A 252 -10.30 -10.75 17.25
CA VAL A 252 -9.21 -9.85 17.70
C VAL A 252 -9.52 -9.12 19.02
N GLY A 253 -10.68 -9.41 19.62
CA GLY A 253 -11.10 -8.80 20.89
C GLY A 253 -11.12 -7.26 20.85
N LEU A 254 -10.63 -6.63 21.92
CA LEU A 254 -10.62 -5.18 22.09
C LEU A 254 -9.71 -4.44 21.10
N TRP A 255 -8.77 -5.14 20.45
CA TRP A 255 -7.93 -4.53 19.42
C TRP A 255 -8.74 -3.99 18.25
N ALA A 256 -9.94 -4.53 17.98
CA ALA A 256 -10.85 -4.00 16.97
C ALA A 256 -11.23 -2.53 17.23
N LEU A 257 -11.11 -2.05 18.47
CA LEU A 257 -11.41 -0.67 18.85
C LEU A 257 -10.19 0.27 18.74
N ALA A 258 -9.01 -0.23 18.36
CA ALA A 258 -7.79 0.58 18.31
C ALA A 258 -7.92 1.87 17.46
N PRO A 259 -8.57 1.86 16.28
CA PRO A 259 -8.84 3.09 15.53
C PRO A 259 -9.62 4.15 16.32
N LEU A 260 -10.61 3.74 17.12
CA LEU A 260 -11.40 4.65 17.96
C LEU A 260 -10.59 5.21 19.13
N VAL A 261 -9.67 4.40 19.67
CA VAL A 261 -8.75 4.85 20.73
C VAL A 261 -7.78 5.90 20.19
N PHE A 262 -7.27 5.74 18.97
CA PHE A 262 -6.37 6.72 18.35
C PHE A 262 -7.07 8.01 17.94
N PHE A 263 -8.36 7.94 17.59
CA PHE A 263 -9.14 9.06 17.08
C PHE A 263 -8.94 10.38 17.84
N PRO A 264 -9.19 10.50 19.16
CA PRO A 264 -9.09 11.78 19.86
C PRO A 264 -7.67 12.36 19.83
N PHE A 265 -6.64 11.52 19.91
CA PHE A 265 -5.24 11.97 19.92
C PHE A 265 -4.80 12.45 18.54
N VAL A 266 -5.08 11.67 17.50
CA VAL A 266 -4.74 12.03 16.12
C VAL A 266 -5.54 13.24 15.68
N PHE A 267 -6.85 13.29 15.96
CA PHE A 267 -7.71 14.41 15.62
C PHE A 267 -7.23 15.72 16.27
N THR A 268 -6.82 15.65 17.54
CA THR A 268 -6.27 16.81 18.25
C THR A 268 -4.96 17.27 17.61
N ALA A 269 -4.03 16.36 17.36
CA ALA A 269 -2.76 16.68 16.70
C ALA A 269 -2.96 17.27 15.29
N GLU A 270 -3.88 16.71 14.51
CA GLU A 270 -4.25 17.18 13.17
C GLU A 270 -4.92 18.56 13.18
N SER A 271 -5.69 18.86 14.23
CA SER A 271 -6.32 20.16 14.39
C SER A 271 -5.28 21.22 14.81
N LEU A 272 -4.40 20.88 15.76
CA LEU A 272 -3.33 21.78 16.21
C LEU A 272 -2.34 22.11 15.09
N ARG A 273 -1.94 21.13 14.27
CA ARG A 273 -0.98 21.39 13.17
C ARG A 273 -1.47 22.39 12.13
N ARG A 274 -2.79 22.53 11.96
CA ARG A 274 -3.42 23.43 10.99
C ARG A 274 -3.52 24.86 11.52
N ILE A 275 -3.56 25.03 12.83
CA ILE A 275 -3.79 26.33 13.49
C ILE A 275 -2.47 26.94 13.95
N VAL A 276 -1.53 26.11 14.44
CA VAL A 276 -0.27 26.59 15.01
C VAL A 276 0.82 26.61 13.93
N PRO A 277 1.40 27.78 13.60
CA PRO A 277 2.49 27.87 12.63
C PRO A 277 3.67 26.97 13.01
N GLY A 278 4.24 26.29 12.00
CA GLY A 278 5.41 25.42 12.18
C GLY A 278 5.10 24.01 12.68
N LEU A 279 3.93 23.74 13.30
CA LEU A 279 3.59 22.39 13.74
C LEU A 279 3.41 21.40 12.58
N ASP A 280 2.98 21.83 11.39
CA ASP A 280 2.91 20.94 10.23
C ASP A 280 4.31 20.42 9.80
N ALA A 281 5.34 21.27 9.88
CA ALA A 281 6.72 20.87 9.60
C ALA A 281 7.28 19.92 10.68
N VAL A 282 6.91 20.16 11.94
CA VAL A 282 7.25 19.26 13.06
C VAL A 282 6.57 17.90 12.89
N ALA A 283 5.29 17.88 12.53
CA ALA A 283 4.52 16.65 12.29
C ALA A 283 5.13 15.83 11.15
N ASP A 284 5.50 16.46 10.03
CA ASP A 284 6.20 15.80 8.91
C ASP A 284 7.54 15.19 9.36
N ARG A 285 8.34 15.92 10.14
CA ARG A 285 9.62 15.40 10.68
C ARG A 285 9.40 14.23 11.64
N ALA A 286 8.40 14.34 12.52
CA ALA A 286 8.04 13.31 13.48
C ALA A 286 7.60 12.02 12.78
N ALA A 287 6.71 12.12 11.78
CA ALA A 287 6.23 10.98 11.00
C ALA A 287 7.36 10.30 10.22
N ARG A 288 8.29 11.07 9.64
CA ARG A 288 9.51 10.51 9.01
C ARG A 288 10.38 9.76 10.01
N ALA A 289 10.58 10.30 11.20
CA ALA A 289 11.36 9.65 12.25
C ALA A 289 10.68 8.37 12.78
N GLU A 290 9.36 8.41 12.96
CA GLU A 290 8.53 7.26 13.34
C GLU A 290 8.65 6.12 12.33
N ARG A 291 8.41 6.38 11.04
CA ARG A 291 8.49 5.38 9.98
C ARG A 291 9.88 4.75 9.88
N ARG A 292 10.95 5.54 10.03
CA ARG A 292 12.33 5.01 10.07
C ARG A 292 12.63 4.16 11.30
N ARG A 293 12.10 4.52 12.48
CA ARG A 293 12.24 3.69 13.69
C ARG A 293 11.47 2.38 13.55
N TRP A 294 10.25 2.44 13.06
CA TRP A 294 9.42 1.26 12.79
C TRP A 294 10.09 0.32 11.80
N PHE A 295 10.64 0.85 10.70
CA PHE A 295 11.34 0.05 9.71
C PHE A 295 12.59 -0.64 10.28
N ARG A 296 13.44 0.11 11.01
CA ARG A 296 14.65 -0.45 11.67
C ARG A 296 14.32 -1.47 12.75
N HIS A 297 13.21 -1.31 13.47
CA HIS A 297 12.77 -2.31 14.45
C HIS A 297 12.51 -3.67 13.81
N HIS A 298 11.98 -3.69 12.58
CA HIS A 298 11.58 -4.93 11.91
C HIS A 298 12.65 -5.55 11.00
N LEU A 299 13.44 -4.75 10.29
CA LEU A 299 14.47 -5.25 9.35
C LEU A 299 15.92 -5.00 9.83
N GLY A 300 16.10 -4.35 10.98
CA GLY A 300 17.43 -3.91 11.42
C GLY A 300 18.06 -2.97 10.40
N ASP A 301 19.33 -3.22 10.09
CA ASP A 301 20.11 -2.48 9.07
C ASP A 301 20.06 -3.14 7.68
N GLN A 302 19.24 -4.19 7.49
CA GLN A 302 19.12 -4.84 6.18
C GLN A 302 18.38 -3.94 5.19
N ALA A 303 18.95 -3.77 4.00
CA ALA A 303 18.31 -3.05 2.91
C ALA A 303 17.16 -3.88 2.31
N ALA A 304 16.09 -3.23 1.88
CA ALA A 304 15.03 -3.90 1.13
C ALA A 304 15.56 -4.41 -0.21
N GLU A 305 15.29 -5.67 -0.53
CA GLU A 305 15.69 -6.28 -1.80
C GLU A 305 14.50 -6.32 -2.77
N TYR A 306 14.60 -5.57 -3.87
CA TYR A 306 13.59 -5.59 -4.95
C TYR A 306 14.01 -6.56 -6.06
N ARG A 307 14.11 -7.85 -5.74
CA ARG A 307 14.48 -8.90 -6.71
C ARG A 307 13.23 -9.61 -7.22
N ALA A 308 13.20 -9.89 -8.53
CA ALA A 308 12.19 -10.80 -9.07
C ALA A 308 12.48 -12.21 -8.56
N VAL A 309 11.45 -12.95 -8.18
CA VAL A 309 11.61 -14.35 -7.76
C VAL A 309 12.13 -15.16 -8.95
N ASP A 310 13.23 -15.88 -8.78
CA ASP A 310 13.88 -16.63 -9.86
C ASP A 310 13.11 -17.90 -10.25
N ARG A 311 12.39 -18.51 -9.30
CA ARG A 311 11.52 -19.68 -9.51
C ARG A 311 10.19 -19.48 -8.80
N PHE A 312 9.09 -19.77 -9.47
CA PHE A 312 7.77 -19.80 -8.82
C PHE A 312 7.67 -21.02 -7.92
N THR A 313 6.95 -20.90 -6.81
CA THR A 313 6.85 -21.96 -5.79
C THR A 313 5.77 -22.98 -6.11
N ARG A 314 4.93 -22.67 -7.10
CA ARG A 314 3.92 -23.52 -7.71
C ARG A 314 4.07 -23.41 -9.22
#